data_AF-A0AAU1EYV1-F1
#
_entry.id   AF-A0AAU1EYV1-F1
#
_cell.length_a   1.000
_cell.length_b   1.000
_cell.length_c   1.000
_cell.angle_alpha   90.00
_cell.angle_beta   90.00
_cell.angle_gamma   90.00
#
_symmetry.space_group_name_H-M   'P 1'
#
loop_
_entity.id
_entity.type
_entity.pdbx_description
1 polymer ?
#
loop_
_entity_poly.entity_id
_entity_poly.type
_entity_poly.pdbx_seq_one_letter_code
_entity_poly.pdbx_strand_id
1 'polypeptide(L)'
;MRFAPPYADRCANPSGYAYWWQLMRLVFDLPDPRKFPPLTGFSAEEISVVRRYNTCCEELAESSVLSHATRVNVSWNRADDGSHQEKITAEFPAREAIRGTTVLFRQLFSNEERASYNTVRKLIGRRVHDCKDAESDRRAEMQKCWNGAHGQLRAYLLTFLADRKVCDASGWKAELPDADVKPEALIKLFQYGDLIHWGDGAEELSRLSSDEFKRSWNTMHYLTALTQLSHFYLGYSLLTKSAIGS
;
A
#
# COMPACT_ATOMS: atom_id res chain seq x y z
N MET A 1 16.13 -14.67 8.03
CA MET A 1 15.12 -13.76 7.42
C MET A 1 15.58 -13.39 6.01
N ARG A 2 14.70 -13.33 4.99
CA ARG A 2 15.13 -13.04 3.61
C ARG A 2 15.63 -11.60 3.41
N PHE A 3 15.02 -10.56 4.02
CA PHE A 3 15.58 -9.19 4.18
C PHE A 3 14.68 -8.30 5.08
N ALA A 4 15.25 -7.21 5.65
CA ALA A 4 14.58 -6.31 6.61
C ALA A 4 13.55 -5.36 5.95
N PRO A 5 12.50 -4.91 6.69
CA PRO A 5 11.52 -3.96 6.18
C PRO A 5 12.21 -2.69 5.64
N PRO A 6 11.79 -2.17 4.47
CA PRO A 6 12.33 -0.93 3.93
C PRO A 6 12.20 0.24 4.92
N TYR A 7 13.23 1.07 5.09
CA TYR A 7 13.18 2.29 5.92
C TYR A 7 12.63 2.11 7.36
N ALA A 8 12.79 0.92 7.95
CA ALA A 8 12.33 0.66 9.32
C ALA A 8 12.94 1.61 10.35
N ASP A 9 14.14 2.11 10.08
CA ASP A 9 14.90 3.10 10.85
C ASP A 9 14.28 4.51 10.84
N ARG A 10 13.36 4.80 9.91
CA ARG A 10 12.70 6.10 9.76
C ARG A 10 11.27 6.12 10.31
N CYS A 11 10.77 4.98 10.79
CA CYS A 11 9.39 4.83 11.22
C CYS A 11 9.25 5.11 12.72
N ALA A 12 8.21 5.86 13.11
CA ALA A 12 7.91 6.16 14.52
C ALA A 12 7.50 4.91 15.32
N ASN A 13 6.92 3.88 14.69
CA ASN A 13 6.58 2.61 15.32
C ASN A 13 7.03 1.41 14.46
N PRO A 14 8.25 0.89 14.71
CA PRO A 14 8.83 -0.22 13.94
C PRO A 14 8.02 -1.53 14.00
N SER A 15 7.23 -1.75 15.06
CA SER A 15 6.48 -3.01 15.25
C SER A 15 5.30 -3.15 14.30
N GLY A 16 4.48 -2.10 14.15
CA GLY A 16 3.36 -2.07 13.20
C GLY A 16 3.85 -2.15 11.76
N TYR A 17 4.99 -1.52 11.49
CA TYR A 17 5.67 -1.57 10.20
C TYR A 17 6.14 -3.00 9.84
N ALA A 18 6.68 -3.74 10.82
CA ALA A 18 7.12 -5.11 10.63
C ALA A 18 5.97 -6.08 10.31
N TYR A 19 4.79 -5.88 10.89
CA TYR A 19 3.60 -6.68 10.63
C TYR A 19 3.18 -6.65 9.16
N TRP A 20 3.01 -5.45 8.58
CA TRP A 20 2.66 -5.28 7.17
C TRP A 20 3.70 -5.91 6.25
N TRP A 21 4.99 -5.76 6.59
CA TRP A 21 6.07 -6.37 5.83
C TRP A 21 6.07 -7.91 5.90
N GLN A 22 5.72 -8.49 7.05
CA GLN A 22 5.57 -9.94 7.20
C GLN A 22 4.40 -10.47 6.37
N LEU A 23 3.26 -9.78 6.36
CA LEU A 23 2.13 -10.15 5.50
C LEU A 23 2.49 -10.09 4.01
N MET A 24 3.19 -9.04 3.58
CA MET A 24 3.69 -8.93 2.20
C MET A 24 4.53 -10.14 1.80
N ARG A 25 5.41 -10.60 2.69
CA ARG A 25 6.27 -11.78 2.48
C ARG A 25 5.52 -13.10 2.59
N LEU A 26 4.47 -13.16 3.41
CA LEU A 26 3.60 -14.32 3.48
C LEU A 26 2.87 -14.47 2.16
N VAL A 27 2.24 -13.42 1.66
CA VAL A 27 1.41 -13.45 0.45
C VAL A 27 2.26 -13.61 -0.80
N PHE A 28 3.29 -12.77 -0.95
CA PHE A 28 4.12 -12.70 -2.15
C PHE A 28 5.53 -13.24 -1.88
N ASP A 29 6.04 -14.11 -2.75
CA ASP A 29 7.45 -14.51 -2.73
C ASP A 29 8.32 -13.48 -3.48
N LEU A 30 8.35 -12.24 -2.96
CA LEU A 30 9.08 -11.16 -3.61
C LEU A 30 10.60 -11.35 -3.50
N PRO A 31 11.35 -11.20 -4.62
CA PRO A 31 12.80 -11.23 -4.58
C PRO A 31 13.33 -9.98 -3.87
N ASP A 32 14.50 -10.11 -3.22
CA ASP A 32 15.14 -9.01 -2.49
C ASP A 32 15.41 -7.82 -3.42
N PRO A 33 14.75 -6.68 -3.20
CA PRO A 33 14.84 -5.53 -4.11
C PRO A 33 16.26 -4.95 -4.13
N ARG A 34 17.03 -5.11 -3.04
CA ARG A 34 18.43 -4.64 -2.95
C ARG A 34 19.38 -5.43 -3.83
N LYS A 35 18.96 -6.61 -4.29
CA LYS A 35 19.72 -7.51 -5.16
C LYS A 35 19.31 -7.36 -6.63
N PHE A 36 18.55 -6.33 -6.98
CA PHE A 36 18.20 -6.06 -8.36
C PHE A 36 19.47 -5.66 -9.13
N PRO A 37 19.84 -6.36 -10.21
CA PRO A 37 21.04 -6.04 -10.97
C PRO A 37 20.97 -4.62 -11.55
N PRO A 38 22.05 -3.82 -11.46
CA PRO A 38 22.04 -2.45 -11.95
C PRO A 38 21.77 -2.39 -13.45
N LEU A 39 21.23 -1.26 -13.87
CA LEU A 39 20.88 -0.94 -15.25
C LEU A 39 21.70 0.26 -15.71
N THR A 40 22.02 0.31 -17.00
CA THR A 40 22.78 1.40 -17.61
C THR A 40 21.93 2.15 -18.64
N GLY A 41 22.44 3.29 -19.11
CA GLY A 41 21.84 4.04 -20.21
C GLY A 41 20.72 5.02 -19.83
N PHE A 42 20.41 5.19 -18.55
CA PHE A 42 19.46 6.22 -18.12
C PHE A 42 19.93 7.63 -18.50
N SER A 43 18.99 8.48 -18.94
CA SER A 43 19.25 9.92 -19.06
C SER A 43 19.27 10.60 -17.70
N ALA A 44 19.85 11.80 -17.61
CA ALA A 44 19.82 12.61 -16.39
C ALA A 44 18.37 12.92 -15.94
N GLU A 45 17.46 13.09 -16.90
CA GLU A 45 16.04 13.30 -16.63
C GLU A 45 15.37 12.04 -16.05
N GLU A 46 15.63 10.86 -16.61
CA GLU A 46 15.07 9.62 -16.07
C GLU A 46 15.59 9.34 -14.65
N ILE A 47 16.88 9.58 -14.42
CA ILE A 47 17.47 9.47 -13.08
C ILE A 47 16.79 10.44 -12.11
N SER A 48 16.50 11.68 -12.52
CA SER A 48 15.82 12.65 -11.64
C SER A 48 14.40 12.22 -11.28
N VAL A 49 13.67 11.63 -12.23
CA VAL A 49 12.33 11.05 -11.98
C VAL A 49 12.40 9.89 -10.98
N VAL A 50 13.33 8.95 -11.18
CA VAL A 50 13.51 7.81 -10.25
C VAL A 50 13.93 8.30 -8.86
N ARG A 51 14.82 9.29 -8.78
CA ARG A 51 15.23 9.89 -7.49
C ARG A 51 14.06 10.58 -6.80
N ARG A 52 13.22 11.33 -7.51
CA ARG A 52 12.03 11.94 -6.90
C ARG A 52 11.08 10.89 -6.34
N TYR A 53 10.84 9.79 -7.05
CA TYR A 53 10.05 8.66 -6.54
C TYR A 53 10.64 8.09 -5.23
N ASN A 54 11.96 7.90 -5.20
CA ASN A 54 12.65 7.41 -4.01
C ASN A 54 12.53 8.39 -2.83
N THR A 55 12.70 9.69 -3.06
CA THR A 55 12.50 10.72 -2.04
C THR A 55 11.08 10.74 -1.51
N CYS A 56 10.07 10.67 -2.38
CA CYS A 56 8.66 10.56 -1.94
C CYS A 56 8.41 9.31 -1.09
N CYS A 57 9.06 8.19 -1.42
CA CYS A 57 8.99 6.97 -0.60
C CYS A 57 9.64 7.18 0.77
N GLU A 58 10.82 7.80 0.82
CA GLU A 58 11.49 8.13 2.08
C GLU A 58 10.63 9.05 2.98
N GLU A 59 10.09 10.14 2.42
CA GLU A 59 9.15 11.04 3.12
C GLU A 59 7.90 10.27 3.60
N LEU A 60 7.39 9.34 2.80
CA LEU A 60 6.19 8.57 3.14
C LEU A 60 6.46 7.58 4.28
N ALA A 61 7.68 7.03 4.38
CA ALA A 61 8.08 6.13 5.46
C ALA A 61 8.07 6.81 6.84
N GLU A 62 8.21 8.14 6.88
CA GLU A 62 8.18 8.96 8.10
C GLU A 62 6.74 9.26 8.56
N SER A 63 5.72 8.90 7.77
CA SER A 63 4.32 9.14 8.13
C SER A 63 3.90 8.34 9.37
N SER A 64 3.33 9.06 10.34
CA SER A 64 2.73 8.45 11.54
C SER A 64 1.57 7.52 11.19
N VAL A 65 0.84 7.77 10.09
CA VAL A 65 -0.30 6.96 9.63
C VAL A 65 0.12 5.52 9.32
N LEU A 66 1.28 5.33 8.67
CA LEU A 66 1.77 3.98 8.32
C LEU A 66 2.20 3.15 9.53
N SER A 67 2.45 3.84 10.65
CA SER A 67 2.94 3.27 11.90
C SER A 67 1.83 3.15 12.96
N HIS A 68 0.64 3.70 12.67
CA HIS A 68 -0.49 3.73 13.59
C HIS A 68 -1.23 2.40 13.59
N ALA A 69 -1.49 1.86 14.78
CA ALA A 69 -2.35 0.69 14.95
C ALA A 69 -3.81 1.12 14.83
N THR A 70 -4.34 1.15 13.60
CA THR A 70 -5.75 1.45 13.35
C THR A 70 -6.63 0.33 13.94
N ARG A 71 -7.61 0.71 14.77
CA ARG A 71 -8.53 -0.24 15.42
C ARG A 71 -9.96 0.30 15.38
N VAL A 72 -10.90 -0.59 15.06
CA VAL A 72 -12.34 -0.37 15.24
C VAL A 72 -12.82 -1.45 16.21
N ASN A 73 -13.33 -1.05 17.37
CA ASN A 73 -13.95 -1.96 18.34
C ASN A 73 -15.45 -1.74 18.33
N VAL A 74 -16.20 -2.83 18.27
CA VAL A 74 -17.64 -2.85 18.48
C VAL A 74 -17.90 -3.53 19.81
N SER A 75 -18.64 -2.85 20.69
CA SER A 75 -19.04 -3.38 21.99
C SER A 75 -20.56 -3.33 22.10
N TRP A 76 -21.16 -4.43 22.56
CA TRP A 76 -22.59 -4.52 22.81
C TRP A 76 -22.82 -4.50 24.31
N ASN A 77 -23.42 -3.43 24.81
CA ASN A 77 -23.84 -3.32 26.20
C ASN A 77 -25.34 -3.58 26.27
N ARG A 78 -25.77 -4.35 27.26
CA ARG A 78 -27.20 -4.47 27.55
C ARG A 78 -27.63 -3.27 28.38
N ALA A 79 -28.59 -2.51 27.89
CA ALA A 79 -29.19 -1.40 28.61
C ALA A 79 -30.15 -1.92 29.71
N ASP A 80 -30.46 -1.05 30.67
CA ASP A 80 -31.32 -1.39 31.82
C ASP A 80 -32.75 -1.79 31.42
N ASP A 81 -33.21 -1.36 30.24
CA ASP A 81 -34.51 -1.73 29.65
C ASP A 81 -34.49 -3.09 28.91
N GLY A 82 -33.35 -3.78 28.93
CA GLY A 82 -33.14 -5.05 28.25
C GLY A 82 -32.78 -4.94 26.77
N SER A 83 -32.74 -3.73 26.20
CA SER A 83 -32.25 -3.48 24.84
C SER A 83 -30.72 -3.60 24.74
N HIS A 84 -30.19 -3.74 23.52
CA HIS A 84 -28.75 -3.73 23.27
C HIS A 84 -28.35 -2.35 22.75
N GLN A 85 -27.44 -1.67 23.45
CA GLN A 85 -26.73 -0.52 22.94
C GLN A 85 -25.42 -0.98 22.28
N GLU A 86 -25.33 -0.73 20.98
CA GLU A 86 -24.08 -0.83 20.24
C GLU A 86 -23.24 0.42 20.50
N LYS A 87 -22.02 0.24 20.99
CA LYS A 87 -21.03 1.30 21.13
C LYS A 87 -19.84 0.97 20.24
N ILE A 88 -19.60 1.85 19.26
CA ILE A 88 -18.50 1.76 18.32
C ILE A 88 -17.42 2.73 18.80
N THR A 89 -16.20 2.24 18.92
CA THR A 89 -15.03 3.09 19.20
C THR A 89 -14.01 2.84 18.12
N ALA A 90 -13.59 3.90 17.42
CA ALA A 90 -12.57 3.82 16.40
C ALA A 90 -11.42 4.77 16.74
N GLU A 91 -10.20 4.23 16.71
CA GLU A 91 -8.98 4.99 16.95
C GLU A 91 -8.23 5.13 15.62
N PHE A 92 -8.31 6.33 15.05
CA PHE A 92 -7.63 6.70 13.82
C PHE A 92 -6.58 7.78 14.08
N PRO A 93 -5.54 7.89 13.23
CA PRO A 93 -4.67 9.06 13.23
C PRO A 93 -5.49 10.35 13.07
N ALA A 94 -4.92 11.46 13.52
CA ALA A 94 -5.50 12.78 13.31
C ALA A 94 -5.80 13.01 11.82
N ARG A 95 -6.94 13.62 11.52
CA ARG A 95 -7.42 13.82 10.14
C ARG A 95 -6.43 14.60 9.27
N GLU A 96 -5.69 15.55 9.84
CA GLU A 96 -4.61 16.26 9.14
C GLU A 96 -3.47 15.32 8.71
N ALA A 97 -3.07 14.38 9.57
CA ALA A 97 -2.03 13.40 9.27
C ALA A 97 -2.50 12.43 8.17
N ILE A 98 -3.78 12.03 8.21
CA ILE A 98 -4.39 11.24 7.14
C ILE A 98 -4.34 12.02 5.82
N ARG A 99 -4.80 13.27 5.78
CA ARG A 99 -4.79 14.10 4.57
C ARG A 99 -3.38 14.32 4.02
N GLY A 100 -2.42 14.69 4.87
CA GLY A 100 -1.03 14.90 4.47
C GLY A 100 -0.41 13.62 3.87
N THR A 101 -0.62 12.48 4.54
CA THR A 101 -0.16 11.18 4.03
C THR A 101 -0.84 10.81 2.71
N THR A 102 -2.13 11.11 2.57
CA THR A 102 -2.92 10.83 1.37
C THR A 102 -2.39 11.59 0.15
N VAL A 103 -2.03 12.87 0.33
CA VAL A 103 -1.45 13.70 -0.72
C VAL A 103 -0.10 13.15 -1.18
N LEU A 104 0.79 12.82 -0.23
CA LEU A 104 2.09 12.24 -0.55
C LEU A 104 1.96 10.86 -1.22
N PHE A 105 1.07 10.02 -0.70
CA PHE A 105 0.73 8.74 -1.30
C PHE A 105 0.21 8.88 -2.73
N ARG A 106 -0.62 9.89 -3.02
CA ARG A 106 -1.14 10.16 -4.39
C ARG A 106 -0.01 10.37 -5.39
N GLN A 107 1.09 11.02 -4.99
CA GLN A 107 2.27 11.21 -5.87
C GLN A 107 2.86 9.87 -6.36
N LEU A 108 2.78 8.82 -5.55
CA LEU A 108 3.27 7.47 -5.89
C LEU A 108 2.20 6.63 -6.60
N PHE A 109 0.94 6.80 -6.21
CA PHE A 109 -0.19 5.95 -6.62
C PHE A 109 -0.84 6.35 -7.94
N SER A 110 -0.97 7.65 -8.21
CA SER A 110 -1.66 8.17 -9.39
C SER A 110 -0.90 7.83 -10.68
N ASN A 111 -1.64 7.63 -11.78
CA ASN A 111 -1.03 7.44 -13.10
C ASN A 111 -0.67 8.78 -13.78
N GLU A 112 -1.10 9.90 -13.22
CA GLU A 112 -0.90 11.25 -13.77
C GLU A 112 0.40 11.90 -13.28
N GLU A 113 0.97 11.36 -12.21
CA GLU A 113 2.13 11.94 -11.54
C GLU A 113 3.43 11.51 -12.23
N ARG A 114 4.29 12.50 -12.54
CA ARG A 114 5.54 12.30 -13.30
C ARG A 114 6.48 11.31 -12.60
N ALA A 115 6.54 11.36 -11.28
CA ALA A 115 7.36 10.45 -10.47
C ALA A 115 6.53 9.37 -9.77
N SER A 116 5.45 8.90 -10.39
CA SER A 116 4.63 7.79 -9.88
C SER A 116 5.29 6.43 -10.06
N TYR A 117 4.76 5.43 -9.35
CA TYR A 117 5.12 4.02 -9.59
C TYR A 117 4.90 3.61 -11.05
N ASN A 118 3.80 4.04 -11.69
CA ASN A 118 3.51 3.65 -13.06
C ASN A 118 4.52 4.22 -14.06
N THR A 119 4.98 5.45 -13.85
CA THR A 119 6.04 6.04 -14.68
C THR A 119 7.37 5.34 -14.42
N VAL A 120 7.75 5.19 -13.16
CA VAL A 120 9.04 4.58 -12.80
C VAL A 120 9.12 3.12 -13.23
N ARG A 121 8.09 2.30 -13.04
CA ARG A 121 8.10 0.90 -13.50
C ARG A 121 8.25 0.80 -15.02
N LYS A 122 7.69 1.75 -15.79
CA LYS A 122 7.83 1.78 -17.26
C LYS A 122 9.25 2.17 -17.66
N LEU A 123 9.87 3.13 -16.97
CA LEU A 123 11.27 3.49 -17.18
C LEU A 123 12.20 2.32 -16.90
N ILE A 124 12.06 1.69 -15.71
CA ILE A 124 12.84 0.49 -15.36
C ILE A 124 12.59 -0.61 -16.40
N GLY A 125 11.34 -0.86 -16.80
CA GLY A 125 11.01 -1.92 -17.74
C GLY A 125 11.60 -1.73 -19.13
N ARG A 126 11.62 -0.48 -19.61
CA ARG A 126 12.32 -0.13 -20.85
C ARG A 126 13.82 -0.45 -20.73
N ARG A 127 14.45 -0.04 -19.63
CA ARG A 127 15.89 -0.32 -19.42
C ARG A 127 16.21 -1.80 -19.25
N VAL A 128 15.35 -2.56 -18.56
CA VAL A 128 15.46 -4.04 -18.50
C VAL A 128 15.37 -4.65 -19.89
N HIS A 129 14.46 -4.15 -20.73
CA HIS A 129 14.34 -4.59 -22.10
C HIS A 129 15.60 -4.26 -22.93
N ASP A 130 16.15 -3.06 -22.80
CA ASP A 130 17.25 -2.58 -23.63
C ASP A 130 18.62 -3.16 -23.20
N CYS A 131 18.82 -3.44 -21.90
CA CYS A 131 20.04 -4.08 -21.40
C CYS A 131 20.01 -5.59 -21.68
N LYS A 132 20.79 -6.01 -22.69
CA LYS A 132 20.99 -7.43 -23.06
C LYS A 132 22.34 -7.94 -22.56
N ASP A 133 22.34 -8.61 -21.40
CA ASP A 133 23.50 -9.21 -20.78
C ASP A 133 23.08 -10.45 -19.95
N ALA A 134 24.02 -11.06 -19.21
CA ALA A 134 23.78 -12.26 -18.42
C ALA A 134 22.71 -12.10 -17.31
N GLU A 135 22.40 -10.87 -16.89
CA GLU A 135 21.41 -10.57 -15.84
C GLU A 135 20.02 -10.23 -16.41
N SER A 136 19.84 -10.22 -17.74
CA SER A 136 18.57 -9.82 -18.38
C SER A 136 17.36 -10.62 -17.88
N ASP A 137 17.46 -11.95 -17.83
CA ASP A 137 16.34 -12.81 -17.39
C ASP A 137 16.00 -12.57 -15.92
N ARG A 138 17.03 -12.41 -15.08
CA ARG A 138 16.84 -12.12 -13.65
C ARG A 138 16.16 -10.77 -13.44
N ARG A 139 16.57 -9.73 -14.17
CA ARG A 139 15.93 -8.41 -14.10
C ARG A 139 14.47 -8.46 -14.54
N ALA A 140 14.18 -9.17 -15.63
CA ALA A 140 12.83 -9.35 -16.15
C ALA A 140 11.93 -10.09 -15.15
N GLU A 141 12.41 -11.20 -14.57
CA GLU A 141 11.63 -11.97 -13.60
C GLU A 141 11.40 -11.18 -12.31
N MET A 142 12.44 -10.53 -11.76
CA MET A 142 12.26 -9.67 -10.58
C MET A 142 11.21 -8.59 -10.83
N GLN A 143 11.28 -7.91 -11.97
CA GLN A 143 10.30 -6.87 -12.30
C GLN A 143 8.89 -7.44 -12.46
N LYS A 144 8.74 -8.62 -13.06
CA LYS A 144 7.46 -9.33 -13.18
C LYS A 144 6.86 -9.65 -11.82
N CYS A 145 7.64 -10.19 -10.87
CA CYS A 145 7.16 -10.49 -9.51
C CYS A 145 6.63 -9.23 -8.81
N TRP A 146 7.40 -8.14 -8.84
CA TRP A 146 7.02 -6.87 -8.22
C TRP A 146 5.78 -6.23 -8.89
N ASN A 147 5.72 -6.24 -10.22
CA ASN A 147 4.54 -5.76 -10.94
C ASN A 147 3.29 -6.59 -10.64
N GLY A 148 3.43 -7.91 -10.54
CA GLY A 148 2.34 -8.83 -10.19
C GLY A 148 1.78 -8.55 -8.79
N ALA A 149 2.66 -8.36 -7.80
CA ALA A 149 2.26 -8.00 -6.45
C ALA A 149 1.54 -6.65 -6.40
N HIS A 150 2.02 -5.63 -7.12
CA HIS A 150 1.33 -4.35 -7.23
C HIS A 150 -0.10 -4.50 -7.75
N GLY A 151 -0.27 -5.26 -8.84
CA GLY A 151 -1.59 -5.51 -9.43
C GLY A 151 -2.54 -6.18 -8.43
N GLN A 152 -2.07 -7.18 -7.69
CA GLN A 152 -2.85 -7.84 -6.65
C GLN A 152 -3.24 -6.87 -5.52
N LEU A 153 -2.32 -6.02 -5.05
CA LEU A 153 -2.58 -5.05 -3.98
C LEU A 153 -3.49 -3.89 -4.39
N ARG A 154 -3.66 -3.62 -5.68
CA ARG A 154 -4.69 -2.71 -6.18
C ARG A 154 -6.08 -3.36 -6.20
N ALA A 155 -6.11 -4.67 -6.43
CA ALA A 155 -7.35 -5.43 -6.60
C ALA A 155 -7.92 -5.98 -5.28
N TYR A 156 -7.07 -6.27 -4.29
CA TYR A 156 -7.45 -6.92 -3.05
C TYR A 156 -6.70 -6.37 -1.84
N LEU A 157 -7.32 -6.42 -0.66
CA LEU A 157 -6.62 -6.14 0.59
C LEU A 157 -5.58 -7.24 0.86
N LEU A 158 -4.42 -6.84 1.40
CA LEU A 158 -3.34 -7.76 1.74
C LEU A 158 -3.76 -8.75 2.84
N THR A 159 -4.59 -8.31 3.79
CA THR A 159 -5.16 -9.15 4.84
C THR A 159 -6.01 -10.27 4.24
N PHE A 160 -6.95 -9.93 3.35
CA PHE A 160 -7.71 -10.94 2.60
C PHE A 160 -6.81 -11.92 1.83
N LEU A 161 -5.77 -11.42 1.15
CA LEU A 161 -4.82 -12.30 0.44
C LEU A 161 -4.05 -13.24 1.38
N ALA A 162 -3.73 -12.77 2.59
CA ALA A 162 -3.06 -13.57 3.63
C ALA A 162 -4.00 -14.65 4.17
N ASP A 163 -5.23 -14.29 4.52
CA ASP A 163 -6.24 -15.23 4.99
C ASP A 163 -6.51 -16.30 3.93
N ARG A 164 -6.68 -15.90 2.66
CA ARG A 164 -6.83 -16.82 1.54
C ARG A 164 -5.69 -17.82 1.45
N LYS A 165 -4.44 -17.34 1.56
CA LYS A 165 -3.27 -18.20 1.49
C LYS A 165 -3.21 -19.22 2.63
N VAL A 166 -3.61 -18.83 3.85
CA VAL A 166 -3.67 -19.73 5.01
C VAL A 166 -4.79 -20.76 4.85
N CYS A 167 -5.98 -20.34 4.42
CA CYS A 167 -7.11 -21.23 4.17
C CYS A 167 -6.81 -22.24 3.06
N ASP A 168 -6.25 -21.80 1.93
CA ASP A 168 -5.84 -22.67 0.82
C ASP A 168 -4.82 -23.72 1.28
N ALA A 169 -3.81 -23.30 2.06
CA ALA A 169 -2.79 -24.22 2.60
C ALA A 169 -3.36 -25.23 3.61
N SER A 170 -4.43 -24.86 4.31
CA SER A 170 -5.10 -25.71 5.31
C SER A 170 -6.24 -26.54 4.72
N GLY A 171 -6.58 -26.35 3.45
CA GLY A 171 -7.75 -26.98 2.81
C GLY A 171 -9.10 -26.47 3.35
N TRP A 172 -9.12 -25.36 4.08
CA TRP A 172 -10.34 -24.81 4.65
C TRP A 172 -11.10 -23.99 3.61
N LYS A 173 -12.33 -24.41 3.30
CA LYS A 173 -13.28 -23.65 2.48
C LYS A 173 -14.17 -22.78 3.37
N ALA A 174 -13.85 -21.50 3.47
CA ALA A 174 -14.66 -20.51 4.17
C ALA A 174 -14.88 -19.29 3.27
N GLU A 175 -15.99 -18.58 3.48
CA GLU A 175 -16.10 -17.20 3.00
C GLU A 175 -15.14 -16.34 3.83
N LEU A 176 -14.27 -15.62 3.12
CA LEU A 176 -13.26 -14.79 3.76
C LEU A 176 -13.77 -13.36 3.89
N PRO A 177 -13.46 -12.69 5.02
CA PRO A 177 -13.80 -11.28 5.18
C PRO A 177 -13.14 -10.43 4.08
N ASP A 178 -13.78 -9.31 3.77
CA ASP A 178 -13.28 -8.25 2.89
C ASP A 178 -12.96 -8.65 1.44
N ALA A 179 -13.45 -9.81 0.98
CA ALA A 179 -13.26 -10.29 -0.40
C ALA A 179 -13.84 -9.33 -1.46
N ASP A 180 -14.89 -8.58 -1.09
CA ASP A 180 -15.60 -7.61 -1.91
C ASP A 180 -14.93 -6.24 -1.93
N VAL A 181 -14.09 -5.91 -0.95
CA VAL A 181 -13.38 -4.62 -0.87
C VAL A 181 -12.44 -4.46 -2.06
N LYS A 182 -12.58 -3.33 -2.79
CA LYS A 182 -11.75 -2.98 -3.94
C LYS A 182 -10.81 -1.82 -3.59
N PRO A 183 -9.53 -2.07 -3.23
CA PRO A 183 -8.60 -1.05 -2.76
C PRO A 183 -8.46 0.14 -3.71
N GLU A 184 -8.30 -0.10 -5.01
CA GLU A 184 -8.14 0.98 -5.99
C GLU A 184 -9.37 1.89 -6.06
N ALA A 185 -10.59 1.31 -6.06
CA ALA A 185 -11.81 2.09 -6.10
C ALA A 185 -11.99 2.89 -4.79
N LEU A 186 -11.76 2.24 -3.65
CA LEU A 186 -11.88 2.87 -2.34
C LEU A 186 -10.88 4.03 -2.16
N ILE A 187 -9.62 3.84 -2.57
CA ILE A 187 -8.60 4.90 -2.52
C ILE A 187 -9.04 6.10 -3.35
N LYS A 188 -9.50 5.89 -4.59
CA LYS A 188 -9.97 6.98 -5.45
C LYS A 188 -11.16 7.70 -4.81
N LEU A 189 -12.12 6.95 -4.29
CA LEU A 189 -13.30 7.50 -3.65
C LEU A 189 -12.93 8.43 -2.47
N PHE A 190 -12.00 8.00 -1.60
CA PHE A 190 -11.53 8.84 -0.49
C PHE A 190 -10.69 10.04 -0.95
N GLN A 191 -9.82 9.88 -1.97
CA GLN A 191 -9.00 10.98 -2.49
C GLN A 191 -9.84 12.09 -3.13
N TYR A 192 -10.80 11.73 -3.98
CA TYR A 192 -11.58 12.68 -4.78
C TYR A 192 -12.91 13.09 -4.13
N GLY A 193 -13.41 12.29 -3.19
CA GLY A 193 -14.66 12.55 -2.47
C GLY A 193 -14.52 13.32 -1.16
N ASP A 194 -13.33 13.43 -0.54
CA ASP A 194 -13.15 14.17 0.73
C ASP A 194 -11.71 14.60 1.08
N LEU A 195 -10.71 13.74 0.89
CA LEU A 195 -9.38 13.95 1.52
C LEU A 195 -8.46 14.91 0.77
N ILE A 196 -8.52 14.94 -0.57
CA ILE A 196 -7.72 15.85 -1.41
C ILE A 196 -8.65 16.80 -2.17
N HIS A 197 -9.61 16.23 -2.87
CA HIS A 197 -10.68 16.96 -3.52
C HIS A 197 -12.01 16.65 -2.83
N TRP A 198 -12.96 17.56 -2.98
CA TRP A 198 -14.35 17.35 -2.61
C TRP A 198 -15.19 17.55 -3.87
N GLY A 199 -15.35 16.48 -4.64
CA GLY A 199 -16.03 16.50 -5.93
C GLY A 199 -16.48 15.10 -6.33
N ASP A 200 -15.86 14.56 -7.37
CA ASP A 200 -16.21 13.24 -7.93
C ASP A 200 -16.17 12.15 -6.84
N GLY A 201 -17.33 11.56 -6.56
CA GLY A 201 -17.50 10.50 -5.56
C GLY A 201 -17.90 10.98 -4.15
N ALA A 202 -18.10 12.28 -3.90
CA ALA A 202 -18.52 12.77 -2.58
C ALA A 202 -19.87 12.20 -2.12
N GLU A 203 -20.87 12.13 -3.01
CA GLU A 203 -22.18 11.51 -2.70
C GLU A 203 -22.07 10.01 -2.43
N GLU A 204 -21.26 9.31 -3.24
CA GLU A 204 -21.02 7.88 -3.07
C GLU A 204 -20.30 7.60 -1.74
N LEU A 205 -19.29 8.39 -1.38
CA LEU A 205 -18.58 8.28 -0.11
C LEU A 205 -19.50 8.57 1.07
N SER A 206 -20.39 9.56 0.94
CA SER A 206 -21.42 9.87 1.94
C SER A 206 -22.36 8.69 2.16
N ARG A 207 -22.86 8.06 1.09
CA ARG A 207 -23.70 6.86 1.15
C ARG A 207 -22.97 5.67 1.75
N LEU A 208 -21.71 5.46 1.37
CA LEU A 208 -20.84 4.41 1.90
C LEU A 208 -20.54 4.62 3.40
N SER A 209 -20.64 5.85 3.89
CA SER A 209 -20.39 6.26 5.28
C SER A 209 -21.66 6.76 6.00
N SER A 210 -22.81 6.16 5.66
CA SER A 210 -24.14 6.61 6.08
C SER A 210 -24.38 6.60 7.59
N ASP A 211 -23.64 5.75 8.31
CA ASP A 211 -23.70 5.59 9.77
C ASP A 211 -22.28 5.49 10.35
N GLU A 212 -22.18 5.56 11.68
CA GLU A 212 -20.90 5.60 12.39
C GLU A 212 -20.08 4.32 12.19
N PHE A 213 -20.74 3.16 12.15
CA PHE A 213 -20.09 1.88 11.91
C PHE A 213 -19.47 1.86 10.52
N LYS A 214 -20.27 2.09 9.48
CA LYS A 214 -19.80 2.06 8.09
C LYS A 214 -18.73 3.11 7.84
N ARG A 215 -18.86 4.31 8.41
CA ARG A 215 -17.83 5.35 8.30
C ARG A 215 -16.50 4.87 8.88
N SER A 216 -16.51 4.30 10.08
CA SER A 216 -15.32 3.79 10.75
C SER A 216 -14.73 2.60 9.98
N TRP A 217 -15.57 1.65 9.59
CA TRP A 217 -15.17 0.46 8.85
C TRP A 217 -14.53 0.80 7.50
N ASN A 218 -15.16 1.67 6.72
CA ASN A 218 -14.62 2.08 5.42
C ASN A 218 -13.36 2.94 5.55
N THR A 219 -13.25 3.74 6.61
CA THR A 219 -12.03 4.48 6.94
C THR A 219 -10.89 3.52 7.28
N MET A 220 -11.16 2.46 8.06
CA MET A 220 -10.19 1.40 8.34
C MET A 220 -9.73 0.69 7.06
N HIS A 221 -10.65 0.34 6.16
CA HIS A 221 -10.32 -0.28 4.88
C HIS A 221 -9.49 0.64 3.99
N TYR A 222 -9.83 1.93 3.96
CA TYR A 222 -9.06 2.94 3.24
C TYR A 222 -7.62 3.03 3.78
N LEU A 223 -7.47 3.16 5.10
CA LEU A 223 -6.15 3.23 5.74
C LEU A 223 -5.34 1.94 5.53
N THR A 224 -6.00 0.78 5.51
CA THR A 224 -5.39 -0.51 5.20
C THR A 224 -4.87 -0.55 3.76
N ALA A 225 -5.71 -0.14 2.79
CA ALA A 225 -5.35 -0.07 1.38
C ALA A 225 -4.20 0.92 1.11
N LEU A 226 -4.24 2.09 1.76
CA LEU A 226 -3.14 3.06 1.73
C LEU A 226 -1.87 2.44 2.29
N THR A 227 -1.95 1.78 3.45
CA THR A 227 -0.79 1.24 4.15
C THR A 227 -0.11 0.11 3.39
N GLN A 228 -0.86 -0.85 2.85
CA GLN A 228 -0.29 -1.96 2.09
C GLN A 228 0.44 -1.49 0.82
N LEU A 229 -0.16 -0.53 0.08
CA LEU A 229 0.44 -0.01 -1.14
C LEU A 229 1.63 0.89 -0.83
N SER A 230 1.58 1.65 0.27
CA SER A 230 2.72 2.41 0.76
C SER A 230 3.90 1.47 1.03
N HIS A 231 3.73 0.42 1.84
CA HIS A 231 4.81 -0.55 2.10
C HIS A 231 5.35 -1.21 0.83
N PHE A 232 4.48 -1.48 -0.15
CA PHE A 232 4.92 -1.94 -1.46
C PHE A 232 5.82 -0.91 -2.16
N TYR A 233 5.42 0.37 -2.21
CA TYR A 233 6.23 1.42 -2.83
C TYR A 233 7.57 1.62 -2.13
N LEU A 234 7.58 1.55 -0.79
CA LEU A 234 8.81 1.60 0.01
C LEU A 234 9.77 0.46 -0.39
N GLY A 235 9.26 -0.75 -0.56
CA GLY A 235 10.03 -1.89 -1.06
C GLY A 235 10.53 -1.71 -2.50
N TYR A 236 9.67 -1.23 -3.39
CA TYR A 236 10.03 -1.01 -4.79
C TYR A 236 11.05 0.13 -4.95
N SER A 237 11.05 1.11 -4.04
CA SER A 237 12.07 2.18 -4.05
C SER A 237 13.50 1.66 -3.81
N LEU A 238 13.65 0.54 -3.08
CA LEU A 238 14.95 -0.11 -2.93
C LEU A 238 15.39 -0.77 -4.23
N LEU A 239 14.44 -1.33 -4.99
CA LEU A 239 14.70 -1.92 -6.30
C LEU A 239 15.17 -0.86 -7.27
N THR A 240 14.49 0.29 -7.30
CA THR A 240 14.83 1.39 -8.20
C THR A 240 16.16 2.05 -7.81
N LYS A 241 16.49 2.13 -6.52
CA LYS A 241 17.83 2.53 -6.04
C LYS A 241 18.92 1.62 -6.57
N SER A 242 18.77 0.31 -6.37
CA SER A 242 19.70 -0.69 -6.91
C SER A 242 19.81 -0.62 -8.44
N ALA A 243 18.68 -0.42 -9.13
CA ALA A 243 18.63 -0.30 -10.58
C ALA A 243 19.46 0.87 -11.13
N ILE A 244 19.48 2.03 -10.44
CA ILE A 244 20.28 3.20 -10.84
C ILE A 244 21.67 3.24 -10.21
N GLY A 245 22.05 2.23 -9.42
CA GLY A 245 23.35 2.14 -8.76
C GLY A 245 23.54 3.12 -7.60
N SER A 246 22.46 3.46 -6.88
CA SER A 246 22.46 4.37 -5.71
C SER A 246 22.19 3.67 -4.40
#